data_AF-A0A642C3D6-F1
#
_entry.id   AF-A0A642C3D6-F1
#
_cell.length_a   1.000
_cell.length_b   1.000
_cell.length_c   1.000
_cell.angle_alpha   90.00
_cell.angle_beta   90.00
_cell.angle_gamma   90.00
#
_symmetry.space_group_name_H-M   'P 1'
#
loop_
_entity.id
_entity.type
_entity.pdbx_description
1 polymer ?
#
loop_
_entity_poly.entity_id
_entity_poly.type
_entity_poly.pdbx_seq_one_letter_code
_entity_poly.pdbx_strand_id
1 'polypeptide(L)'
;MKIKLERLIMRNDIIFKRSVQFRDQNKNSWTVDFEVYKEESTRINRETLQKFKQSFSVSVCGAGGMSAGQCYDHINPRTEGQKKLLEFWNKYHLGGMSGGTVRQDEYLNGEQYVNDYNYFVELFKTYNEHYREQFDDISFQILVKNFNISDAAIIQVRNVLYEKMRNNPIQYILGLSNKYFHTSSDYNVKCFFLAIKGLYVDNGYK
;
A
#
# COMPACT_ATOMS: atom_id res chain seq x y z
N MET A 1 11.78 -28.34 -37.70
CA MET A 1 12.47 -27.11 -37.25
C MET A 1 12.26 -26.98 -35.74
N LYS A 2 13.27 -27.30 -34.92
CA LYS A 2 13.17 -27.19 -33.46
C LYS A 2 13.58 -25.78 -33.06
N ILE A 3 12.62 -24.93 -32.71
CA ILE A 3 12.88 -23.64 -32.08
C ILE A 3 13.28 -23.94 -30.64
N LYS A 4 14.58 -23.82 -30.35
CA LYS A 4 15.11 -23.87 -29.00
C LYS A 4 14.72 -22.55 -28.33
N LEU A 5 13.67 -22.56 -27.51
CA LEU A 5 13.38 -21.45 -26.61
C LEU A 5 14.45 -21.45 -25.51
N GLU A 6 15.61 -20.88 -25.80
CA GLU A 6 16.54 -20.45 -24.76
C GLU A 6 15.93 -19.22 -24.09
N ARG A 7 15.08 -19.48 -23.09
CA ARG A 7 14.71 -18.49 -22.08
C ARG A 7 16.02 -18.00 -21.49
N LEU A 8 16.45 -16.80 -21.90
CA LEU A 8 17.53 -16.05 -21.29
C LEU A 8 17.06 -15.62 -19.89
N ILE A 9 16.97 -16.58 -18.97
CA ILE A 9 16.86 -16.28 -17.55
C ILE A 9 18.26 -15.80 -17.19
N MET A 10 18.44 -14.48 -17.13
CA MET A 10 19.54 -13.91 -16.37
C MET A 10 19.36 -14.45 -14.94
N ARG A 11 20.05 -15.55 -14.61
CA ARG A 11 20.16 -16.01 -13.23
C ARG A 11 20.86 -14.86 -12.53
N ASN A 12 20.13 -14.09 -11.73
CA ASN A 12 20.78 -13.17 -10.82
C ASN A 12 21.75 -14.00 -9.97
N ASP A 13 23.04 -13.71 -10.05
CA ASP A 13 24.04 -14.49 -9.33
C ASP A 13 23.82 -14.30 -7.83
N ILE A 14 23.48 -15.39 -7.14
CA ILE A 14 23.42 -15.40 -5.67
C ILE A 14 24.85 -15.22 -5.18
N ILE A 15 25.15 -14.06 -4.61
CA ILE A 15 26.46 -13.74 -4.05
C ILE A 15 26.55 -14.10 -2.56
N PHE A 16 25.40 -14.26 -1.90
CA PHE A 16 25.33 -14.65 -0.50
C PHE A 16 24.04 -15.42 -0.21
N LYS A 17 24.16 -16.50 0.56
CA LYS A 17 23.01 -17.26 1.07
C LYS A 17 23.24 -17.65 2.52
N ARG A 18 22.23 -17.48 3.37
CA ARG A 18 22.26 -17.93 4.77
C ARG A 18 20.89 -18.38 5.23
N SER A 19 20.86 -19.33 6.15
CA SER A 19 19.65 -19.79 6.82
C SER A 19 19.77 -19.53 8.32
N VAL A 20 18.68 -19.10 8.95
CA VAL A 20 18.56 -18.92 10.39
C VAL A 20 17.39 -19.74 10.89
N GLN A 21 17.64 -20.53 11.94
CA GLN A 21 16.61 -21.32 12.60
C GLN A 21 16.35 -20.80 14.00
N PHE A 22 15.09 -20.67 14.38
CA PHE A 22 14.71 -20.24 15.72
C PHE A 22 13.34 -20.76 16.12
N ARG A 23 13.04 -20.63 17.42
CA ARG A 23 11.68 -20.77 17.95
C ARG A 23 11.10 -19.41 18.31
N ASP A 24 9.85 -19.20 17.95
CA ASP A 24 9.11 -17.99 18.29
C ASP A 24 8.51 -18.09 19.72
N GLN A 25 7.73 -17.09 20.13
CA GLN A 25 7.06 -17.05 21.44
C GLN A 25 6.06 -18.21 21.62
N ASN A 26 5.42 -18.65 20.54
CA ASN A 26 4.47 -19.76 20.52
C ASN A 26 5.17 -21.13 20.46
N LYS A 27 6.51 -21.15 20.51
CA LYS A 27 7.38 -22.34 20.40
C LYS A 27 7.33 -23.02 19.03
N ASN A 28 6.75 -22.36 18.01
CA ASN A 28 6.83 -22.81 16.63
C ASN A 28 8.28 -22.74 16.16
N SER A 29 8.70 -23.75 15.39
CA SER A 29 10.03 -23.75 14.78
C SER A 29 9.96 -23.09 13.41
N TRP A 30 10.88 -22.17 13.16
CA TRP A 30 10.98 -21.42 11.92
C TRP A 30 12.38 -21.58 11.33
N THR A 31 12.44 -21.72 10.00
CA THR A 31 13.65 -21.55 9.19
C THR A 31 13.42 -20.34 8.30
N VAL A 32 14.37 -19.41 8.27
CA VAL A 32 14.34 -18.23 7.40
C VAL A 32 15.61 -18.22 6.56
N ASP A 33 15.44 -18.16 5.24
CA ASP A 33 16.49 -18.11 4.25
C ASP A 33 16.63 -16.69 3.69
N PHE A 34 17.89 -16.24 3.56
CA PHE A 34 18.27 -14.97 2.94
C PHE A 34 19.12 -15.28 1.72
N GLU A 35 18.76 -14.69 0.60
CA GLU A 35 19.55 -14.72 -0.62
C GLU A 35 19.81 -13.28 -1.06
N VAL A 36 21.07 -12.94 -1.29
CA VAL A 36 21.47 -11.67 -1.90
C VAL A 36 21.92 -11.97 -3.31
N TYR A 37 21.38 -11.22 -4.27
CA TYR A 37 21.73 -11.33 -5.66
C TYR A 37 22.35 -10.04 -6.16
N LYS A 38 23.21 -10.15 -7.16
CA LYS A 38 23.56 -9.01 -8.00
C LYS A 38 22.36 -8.66 -8.88
N GLU A 39 21.98 -7.40 -8.93
CA GLU A 39 20.90 -6.87 -9.75
C GLU A 39 21.38 -5.60 -10.44
N GLU A 40 20.86 -5.29 -11.62
CA GLU A 40 21.03 -3.96 -12.22
C GLU A 40 19.66 -3.41 -12.56
N SER A 41 19.07 -2.69 -11.60
CA SER A 41 17.76 -2.07 -11.79
C SER A 41 17.76 -0.61 -11.39
N THR A 42 16.73 0.11 -11.83
CA THR A 42 16.44 1.46 -11.37
C THR A 42 15.24 1.38 -10.45
N ARG A 43 15.37 1.85 -9.21
CA ARG A 43 14.30 1.94 -8.22
C ARG A 43 13.96 3.38 -7.92
N ILE A 44 12.84 3.60 -7.25
CA ILE A 44 12.42 4.90 -6.71
C ILE A 44 12.49 4.83 -5.19
N ASN A 45 13.12 5.82 -4.56
CA ASN A 45 13.09 5.97 -3.11
C ASN A 45 11.68 6.42 -2.68
N ARG A 46 11.06 5.69 -1.74
CA ARG A 46 9.67 5.96 -1.30
C ARG A 46 9.50 7.20 -0.42
N GLU A 47 10.58 7.75 0.11
CA GLU A 47 10.60 8.99 0.90
C GLU A 47 10.82 10.20 -0.01
N THR A 48 11.82 10.13 -0.90
CA THR A 48 12.24 11.28 -1.72
C THR A 48 11.70 11.29 -3.15
N LEU A 49 11.11 10.17 -3.60
CA LEU A 49 10.69 9.91 -4.98
C LEU A 49 11.83 9.97 -6.02
N GLN A 50 13.08 10.06 -5.58
CA GLN A 50 14.23 10.08 -6.49
C GLN A 50 14.56 8.68 -6.99
N LYS A 51 14.90 8.59 -8.27
CA LYS A 51 15.37 7.34 -8.88
C LYS A 51 16.80 7.06 -8.45
N PHE A 52 17.11 5.80 -8.16
CA PHE A 52 18.47 5.34 -7.86
C PHE A 52 18.77 4.01 -8.53
N LYS A 53 20.05 3.74 -8.77
CA LYS A 53 20.52 2.44 -9.28
C LYS A 53 20.67 1.46 -8.13
N GLN A 54 19.98 0.33 -8.23
CA GLN A 54 20.12 -0.76 -7.29
C GLN A 54 21.03 -1.82 -7.90
N SER A 55 22.14 -2.09 -7.20
CA SER A 55 23.15 -3.08 -7.61
C SER A 55 22.95 -4.46 -6.97
N PHE A 56 22.11 -4.53 -5.94
CA PHE A 56 21.87 -5.75 -5.18
C PHE A 56 20.41 -5.85 -4.76
N SER A 57 19.90 -7.07 -4.75
CA SER A 57 18.57 -7.40 -4.28
C SER A 57 18.62 -8.47 -3.21
N VAL A 58 17.64 -8.45 -2.32
CA VAL A 58 17.53 -9.39 -1.21
C VAL A 58 16.20 -10.12 -1.36
N SER A 59 16.24 -11.44 -1.32
CA SER A 59 15.07 -12.29 -1.13
C SER A 59 15.11 -12.89 0.26
N VAL A 60 13.95 -12.87 0.92
CA VAL A 60 13.73 -13.52 2.20
C VAL A 60 12.53 -14.44 2.08
N CYS A 61 12.69 -15.68 2.50
CA CYS A 61 11.66 -16.71 2.51
C CYS A 61 11.74 -17.45 3.85
N GLY A 62 10.61 -17.90 4.38
CA GLY A 62 10.59 -18.69 5.60
C GLY A 62 9.63 -19.86 5.52
N ALA A 63 9.83 -20.82 6.41
CA ALA A 63 8.97 -21.97 6.59
C ALA A 63 8.94 -22.39 8.06
N GLY A 64 7.76 -22.73 8.56
CA GLY A 64 7.54 -23.07 9.96
C GLY A 64 6.09 -22.88 10.38
N GLY A 65 5.70 -23.43 11.53
CA GLY A 65 4.36 -23.19 12.10
C GLY A 65 3.17 -23.50 11.17
N MET A 66 3.33 -24.46 10.23
CA MET A 66 2.38 -24.79 9.14
C MET A 66 2.29 -23.78 7.98
N SER A 67 3.14 -22.77 7.94
CA SER A 67 3.23 -21.76 6.88
C SER A 67 4.57 -21.86 6.13
N ALA A 68 4.59 -21.42 4.87
CA ALA A 68 5.79 -21.35 4.05
C ALA A 68 5.72 -20.16 3.07
N GLY A 69 6.88 -19.70 2.61
CA GLY A 69 6.98 -18.54 1.73
C GLY A 69 7.02 -17.24 2.52
N GLN A 70 6.01 -16.41 2.33
CA GLN A 70 5.91 -15.07 2.92
C GLN A 70 5.15 -15.10 4.24
N CYS A 71 5.70 -15.81 5.22
CA CYS A 71 5.03 -16.10 6.49
C CYS A 71 5.52 -15.24 7.66
N TYR A 72 6.09 -14.06 7.39
CA TYR A 72 6.69 -13.20 8.41
C TYR A 72 5.65 -12.65 9.41
N ASP A 73 4.42 -12.46 8.97
CA ASP A 73 3.25 -12.03 9.74
C ASP A 73 2.71 -13.10 10.71
N HIS A 74 3.07 -14.37 10.49
CA HIS A 74 2.72 -15.49 11.37
C HIS A 74 3.76 -15.75 12.46
N ILE A 75 4.91 -15.06 12.44
CA ILE A 75 5.99 -15.25 13.41
C ILE A 75 5.76 -14.32 14.61
N ASN A 76 5.65 -14.89 15.81
CA ASN A 76 5.53 -14.10 17.06
C ASN A 76 6.90 -13.93 17.74
N PRO A 77 7.64 -12.83 17.53
CA PRO A 77 9.03 -12.72 17.94
C PRO A 77 9.19 -12.70 19.47
N ARG A 78 10.06 -13.56 20.01
CA ARG A 78 10.41 -13.63 21.45
C ARG A 78 11.66 -12.84 21.84
N THR A 79 12.53 -12.51 20.87
CA THR A 79 13.79 -11.77 21.12
C THR A 79 13.89 -10.54 20.22
N GLU A 80 14.69 -9.56 20.64
CA GLU A 80 15.03 -8.39 19.81
C GLU A 80 15.67 -8.77 18.47
N GLY A 81 16.45 -9.85 18.44
CA GLY A 81 17.01 -10.38 17.19
C GLY A 81 15.93 -10.87 16.22
N GLN A 82 14.87 -11.49 16.73
CA GLN A 82 13.73 -11.91 15.90
C GLN A 82 12.91 -10.71 15.42
N LYS A 83 12.69 -9.69 16.26
CA LYS A 83 12.01 -8.45 15.84
C LYS A 83 12.76 -7.76 14.70
N LYS A 84 14.07 -7.55 14.86
CA LYS A 84 14.94 -6.97 13.81
C LYS A 84 14.95 -7.80 12.53
N LEU A 85 14.87 -9.13 12.66
CA LEU A 85 14.74 -10.01 11.51
C LEU A 85 13.42 -9.77 10.75
N LEU A 86 12.28 -9.68 11.46
CA LEU A 86 11.00 -9.40 10.81
C LEU A 86 10.94 -8.01 10.21
N GLU A 87 11.52 -6.99 10.86
CA GLU A 87 11.68 -5.65 10.30
C GLU A 87 12.51 -5.66 9.00
N PHE A 88 13.63 -6.39 9.00
CA PHE A 88 14.44 -6.59 7.80
C PHE A 88 13.66 -7.30 6.70
N TRP A 89 12.96 -8.40 7.03
CA TRP A 89 12.15 -9.11 6.05
C TRP A 89 11.08 -8.18 5.47
N ASN A 90 10.30 -7.49 6.31
CA ASN A 90 9.25 -6.57 5.85
C ASN A 90 9.82 -5.47 4.94
N LYS A 91 11.00 -4.92 5.27
CA LYS A 91 11.67 -3.89 4.45
C LYS A 91 12.07 -4.38 3.06
N TYR A 92 12.56 -5.62 2.95
CA TYR A 92 13.08 -6.19 1.69
C TYR A 92 12.10 -7.15 1.01
N HIS A 93 10.94 -7.38 1.61
CA HIS A 93 9.87 -8.21 1.09
C HIS A 93 9.48 -7.75 -0.33
N LEU A 94 9.28 -8.73 -1.23
CA LEU A 94 9.04 -8.50 -2.67
C LEU A 94 10.09 -7.61 -3.36
N GLY A 95 11.34 -7.58 -2.87
CA GLY A 95 12.39 -6.72 -3.41
C GLY A 95 12.16 -5.23 -3.10
N GLY A 96 11.46 -4.92 -2.00
CA GLY A 96 11.07 -3.56 -1.65
C GLY A 96 9.96 -2.99 -2.55
N MET A 97 9.21 -3.85 -3.24
CA MET A 97 8.03 -3.48 -4.03
C MET A 97 6.86 -3.14 -3.09
N SER A 98 6.95 -2.00 -2.43
CA SER A 98 5.83 -1.40 -1.70
C SER A 98 5.22 -0.28 -2.54
N GLY A 99 3.89 -0.28 -2.61
CA GLY A 99 3.14 0.76 -3.31
C GLY A 99 3.22 2.11 -2.65
N GLY A 100 3.26 3.18 -3.44
CA GLY A 100 3.16 4.54 -2.92
C GLY A 100 4.35 4.95 -2.04
N THR A 101 4.20 6.08 -1.35
CA THR A 101 5.23 6.68 -0.50
C THR A 101 5.10 6.25 0.97
N VAL A 102 6.17 6.46 1.75
CA VAL A 102 6.14 6.22 3.21
C VAL A 102 5.03 7.06 3.87
N ARG A 103 4.85 8.31 3.43
CA ARG A 103 3.80 9.20 3.94
C ARG A 103 2.38 8.72 3.62
N GLN A 104 2.20 8.05 2.48
CA GLN A 104 0.92 7.39 2.17
C GLN A 104 0.65 6.25 3.14
N ASP A 105 1.65 5.41 3.42
CA ASP A 105 1.52 4.31 4.38
C ASP A 105 1.25 4.83 5.80
N GLU A 106 1.99 5.85 6.25
CA GLU A 106 1.81 6.46 7.58
C GLU A 106 0.39 6.97 7.78
N TYR A 107 -0.14 7.68 6.79
CA TYR A 107 -1.51 8.17 6.85
C TYR A 107 -2.52 7.02 6.85
N LEU A 108 -2.43 6.10 5.89
CA LEU A 108 -3.40 5.02 5.71
C LEU A 108 -3.42 4.00 6.86
N ASN A 109 -2.30 3.86 7.58
CA ASN A 109 -2.22 3.01 8.78
C ASN A 109 -2.45 3.79 10.08
N GLY A 110 -2.63 5.11 10.02
CA GLY A 110 -2.84 5.97 11.16
C GLY A 110 -4.31 6.13 11.57
N GLU A 111 -4.52 6.46 12.84
CA GLU A 111 -5.86 6.75 13.39
C GLU A 111 -6.54 7.91 12.65
N GLN A 112 -5.75 8.87 12.16
CA GLN A 112 -6.25 10.00 11.39
C GLN A 112 -7.04 9.56 10.14
N TYR A 113 -6.60 8.54 9.41
CA TYR A 113 -7.33 8.03 8.26
C TYR A 113 -8.69 7.43 8.64
N VAL A 114 -8.74 6.69 9.75
CA VAL A 114 -9.98 6.12 10.28
C VAL A 114 -10.95 7.24 10.67
N ASN A 115 -10.44 8.29 11.33
CA ASN A 115 -11.23 9.44 11.72
C ASN A 115 -11.74 10.24 10.52
N ASP A 116 -10.90 10.48 9.50
CA ASP A 116 -11.30 11.17 8.27
C ASP A 116 -12.39 10.38 7.51
N TYR A 117 -12.27 9.06 7.43
CA TYR A 117 -13.28 8.19 6.83
C TYR A 117 -14.61 8.26 7.58
N ASN A 118 -14.59 8.09 8.90
CA ASN A 118 -15.79 8.13 9.73
C ASN A 118 -16.46 9.51 9.66
N TYR A 119 -15.66 10.58 9.68
CA TYR A 119 -16.16 11.94 9.53
C TYR A 119 -16.85 12.17 8.19
N PHE A 120 -16.28 11.67 7.08
CA PHE A 120 -16.93 11.72 5.77
C PHE A 120 -18.30 11.04 5.79
N VAL A 121 -18.37 9.84 6.35
CA VAL A 121 -19.62 9.06 6.43
C VAL A 121 -20.66 9.83 7.23
N GLU A 122 -20.31 10.33 8.42
CA GLU A 122 -21.26 11.06 9.27
C GLU A 122 -21.72 12.38 8.63
N LEU A 123 -20.80 13.14 8.04
CA LEU A 123 -21.11 14.40 7.34
C LEU A 123 -22.14 14.17 6.23
N PHE A 124 -21.93 13.17 5.38
CA PHE A 124 -22.78 12.98 4.20
C PHE A 124 -23.96 12.05 4.42
N LYS A 125 -23.99 11.24 5.49
CA LYS A 125 -25.14 10.39 5.85
C LYS A 125 -26.37 11.19 6.31
N THR A 126 -26.20 12.45 6.69
CA THR A 126 -27.30 13.37 7.06
C THR A 126 -27.58 14.43 5.99
N TYR A 127 -26.74 14.51 4.96
CA TYR A 127 -26.86 15.48 3.87
C TYR A 127 -28.14 15.25 3.03
N ASN A 128 -28.72 16.23 2.35
CA ASN A 128 -29.96 15.96 1.60
C ASN A 128 -29.74 14.91 0.49
N GLU A 129 -30.63 13.92 0.39
CA GLU A 129 -30.52 12.80 -0.56
C GLU A 129 -30.34 13.26 -2.01
N HIS A 130 -31.10 14.27 -2.44
CA HIS A 130 -31.01 14.85 -3.78
C HIS A 130 -29.58 15.33 -4.12
N TYR A 131 -28.92 15.99 -3.17
CA TYR A 131 -27.56 16.48 -3.38
C TYR A 131 -26.50 15.38 -3.26
N ARG A 132 -26.77 14.30 -2.52
CA ARG A 132 -25.86 13.13 -2.48
C ARG A 132 -25.80 12.42 -3.83
N GLU A 133 -26.91 12.36 -4.56
CA GLU A 133 -26.97 11.70 -5.86
C GLU A 133 -26.26 12.51 -6.96
N GLN A 134 -26.36 13.84 -6.90
CA GLN A 134 -25.78 14.71 -7.93
C GLN A 134 -24.30 15.01 -7.71
N PHE A 135 -23.86 15.20 -6.46
CA PHE A 135 -22.52 15.71 -6.12
C PHE A 135 -22.09 16.90 -7.00
N ASP A 136 -22.83 17.99 -6.88
CA ASP A 136 -22.58 19.23 -7.61
C ASP A 136 -21.38 20.03 -7.06
N ASP A 137 -21.09 21.18 -7.67
CA ASP A 137 -20.00 22.05 -7.21
C ASP A 137 -20.18 22.54 -5.77
N ILE A 138 -21.41 22.71 -5.30
CA ILE A 138 -21.68 23.08 -3.90
C ILE A 138 -21.25 21.94 -2.97
N SER A 139 -21.61 20.70 -3.30
CA SER A 139 -21.21 19.51 -2.55
C SER A 139 -19.70 19.33 -2.54
N PHE A 140 -19.03 19.64 -3.65
CA PHE A 140 -17.56 19.68 -3.71
C PHE A 140 -16.97 20.78 -2.83
N GLN A 141 -17.54 21.99 -2.80
CA GLN A 141 -17.07 23.07 -1.92
C GLN A 141 -17.26 22.73 -0.43
N ILE A 142 -18.34 22.05 -0.08
CA ILE A 142 -18.56 21.53 1.28
C ILE A 142 -17.46 20.53 1.65
N LEU A 143 -17.09 19.62 0.73
CA LEU A 143 -15.97 18.71 0.92
C LEU A 143 -14.66 19.48 1.16
N VAL A 144 -14.33 20.43 0.28
CA VAL A 144 -13.11 21.25 0.35
C VAL A 144 -13.00 21.95 1.70
N LYS A 145 -14.08 22.58 2.15
CA LYS A 145 -14.11 23.31 3.42
C LYS A 145 -14.01 22.39 4.63
N ASN A 146 -14.74 21.27 4.64
CA ASN A 146 -14.79 20.37 5.79
C ASN A 146 -13.49 19.58 6.01
N PHE A 147 -12.78 19.28 4.93
CA PHE A 147 -11.51 18.55 5.00
C PHE A 147 -10.28 19.47 4.93
N ASN A 148 -10.48 20.79 4.87
CA ASN A 148 -9.41 21.78 4.70
C ASN A 148 -8.49 21.44 3.52
N ILE A 149 -9.09 21.08 2.37
CA ILE A 149 -8.33 20.70 1.16
C ILE A 149 -7.59 21.93 0.66
N SER A 150 -6.27 21.80 0.48
CA SER A 150 -5.45 22.90 -0.04
C SER A 150 -5.73 23.17 -1.52
N ASP A 151 -5.57 24.42 -1.95
CA ASP A 151 -5.77 24.80 -3.36
C ASP A 151 -4.92 23.96 -4.32
N ALA A 152 -3.69 23.64 -3.91
CA ALA A 152 -2.78 22.78 -4.65
C ALA A 152 -3.30 21.33 -4.84
N ALA A 153 -4.10 20.82 -3.89
CA ALA A 153 -4.67 19.48 -3.95
C ALA A 153 -6.00 19.41 -4.72
N ILE A 154 -6.71 20.53 -4.92
CA ILE A 154 -8.06 20.54 -5.54
C ILE A 154 -8.09 19.83 -6.89
N ILE A 155 -7.12 20.13 -7.77
CA ILE A 155 -7.05 19.53 -9.11
C ILE A 155 -6.86 18.02 -8.99
N GLN A 156 -5.98 17.58 -8.09
CA GLN A 156 -5.70 16.17 -7.87
C GLN A 156 -6.93 15.44 -7.32
N VAL A 157 -7.67 16.04 -6.37
CA VAL A 157 -8.91 15.47 -5.85
C VAL A 157 -9.93 15.30 -6.97
N ARG A 158 -10.15 16.32 -7.80
CA ARG A 158 -11.08 16.23 -8.93
C ARG A 158 -10.71 15.11 -9.91
N ASN A 159 -9.41 14.96 -10.22
CA ASN A 159 -8.95 13.87 -11.09
C ASN A 159 -9.23 12.49 -10.48
N VAL A 160 -8.95 12.30 -9.18
CA VAL A 160 -9.24 11.02 -8.50
C VAL A 160 -10.74 10.73 -8.47
N LEU A 161 -11.58 11.74 -8.23
CA LEU A 161 -13.03 11.58 -8.27
C LEU A 161 -13.50 11.11 -9.65
N TYR A 162 -13.00 11.73 -10.71
CA TYR A 162 -13.30 11.36 -12.09
C TYR A 162 -12.88 9.93 -12.42
N GLU A 163 -11.62 9.59 -12.15
CA GLU A 163 -11.04 8.30 -12.55
C GLU A 163 -11.54 7.13 -11.71
N LYS A 164 -11.77 7.34 -10.42
CA LYS A 164 -11.93 6.24 -9.45
C LYS A 164 -13.31 6.17 -8.80
N MET A 165 -14.09 7.26 -8.82
CA MET A 165 -15.34 7.35 -8.09
C MET A 165 -16.52 7.86 -8.92
N ARG A 166 -16.37 7.87 -10.26
CA ARG A 166 -17.42 8.32 -11.21
C ARG A 166 -17.93 9.73 -10.87
N ASN A 167 -17.03 10.61 -10.44
CA ASN A 167 -17.31 11.96 -9.96
C ASN A 167 -18.23 12.08 -8.72
N ASN A 168 -18.61 11.00 -8.05
CA ASN A 168 -19.48 11.09 -6.87
C ASN A 168 -18.94 10.23 -5.70
N PRO A 169 -18.09 10.80 -4.83
CA PRO A 169 -17.53 10.07 -3.69
C PRO A 169 -18.58 9.71 -2.65
N ILE A 170 -19.66 10.49 -2.54
CA ILE A 170 -20.74 10.22 -1.57
C ILE A 170 -21.48 8.96 -1.97
N GLN A 171 -21.96 8.91 -3.22
CA GLN A 171 -22.65 7.76 -3.76
C GLN A 171 -21.75 6.52 -3.76
N TYR A 172 -20.46 6.69 -4.07
CA TYR A 172 -19.48 5.61 -4.06
C TYR A 172 -19.28 5.03 -2.65
N ILE A 173 -19.00 5.85 -1.64
CA ILE A 173 -18.74 5.36 -0.28
C ILE A 173 -20.02 4.88 0.41
N LEU A 174 -21.11 5.64 0.31
CA LEU A 174 -22.37 5.34 0.98
C LEU A 174 -23.24 4.31 0.24
N GLY A 175 -22.83 3.83 -0.94
CA GLY A 175 -23.53 2.76 -1.67
C GLY A 175 -24.94 3.12 -2.13
N LEU A 176 -25.19 4.39 -2.49
CA LEU A 176 -26.55 4.88 -2.76
C LEU A 176 -27.16 4.33 -4.07
N SER A 177 -26.36 3.82 -5.01
CA SER A 177 -26.85 3.26 -6.28
C SER A 177 -26.58 1.77 -6.52
N ASN A 178 -25.72 1.14 -5.71
CA ASN A 178 -25.42 -0.28 -5.80
C ASN A 178 -25.35 -0.83 -4.37
N LYS A 179 -25.90 -2.03 -4.14
CA LYS A 179 -26.00 -2.72 -2.84
C LYS A 179 -24.66 -3.01 -2.12
N TYR A 180 -23.56 -2.42 -2.56
CA TYR A 180 -22.22 -2.60 -2.03
C TYR A 180 -21.74 -1.31 -1.39
N PHE A 181 -21.56 -1.35 -0.06
CA PHE A 181 -20.91 -0.30 0.70
C PHE A 181 -19.39 -0.43 0.54
N HIS A 182 -18.73 0.63 0.09
CA HIS A 182 -17.27 0.66 0.01
C HIS A 182 -16.69 1.13 1.34
N THR A 183 -15.93 0.25 2.00
CA THR A 183 -15.33 0.52 3.31
C THR A 183 -14.01 1.26 3.20
N SER A 184 -13.43 1.65 4.34
CA SER A 184 -12.06 2.22 4.42
C SER A 184 -10.97 1.28 3.89
N SER A 185 -11.24 -0.01 3.67
CA SER A 185 -10.25 -0.89 3.03
C SER A 185 -10.23 -0.80 1.51
N ASP A 186 -11.26 -0.20 0.88
CA ASP A 186 -11.39 -0.08 -0.58
C ASP A 186 -10.27 0.78 -1.19
N TYR A 187 -9.70 0.32 -2.30
CA TYR A 187 -8.58 0.98 -2.95
C TYR A 187 -8.91 2.41 -3.42
N ASN A 188 -10.06 2.61 -4.06
CA ASN A 188 -10.46 3.92 -4.57
C ASN A 188 -10.78 4.89 -3.43
N VAL A 189 -11.33 4.38 -2.32
CA VAL A 189 -11.52 5.15 -1.08
C VAL A 189 -10.18 5.61 -0.52
N LYS A 190 -9.17 4.73 -0.44
CA LYS A 190 -7.81 5.11 -0.02
C LYS A 190 -7.20 6.18 -0.93
N CYS A 191 -7.30 6.03 -2.24
CA CYS A 191 -6.82 7.03 -3.20
C CYS A 191 -7.47 8.40 -2.99
N PHE A 192 -8.79 8.43 -2.75
CA PHE A 192 -9.54 9.66 -2.51
C PHE A 192 -9.07 10.40 -1.25
N PHE A 193 -8.96 9.70 -0.12
CA PHE A 193 -8.49 10.33 1.13
C PHE A 193 -7.03 10.75 1.05
N LEU A 194 -6.19 10.02 0.34
CA LEU A 194 -4.83 10.47 0.04
C LEU A 194 -4.83 11.77 -0.77
N ALA A 195 -5.71 11.91 -1.75
CA ALA A 195 -5.81 13.12 -2.57
C ALA A 195 -6.30 14.31 -1.74
N ILE A 196 -7.29 14.10 -0.86
CA ILE A 196 -7.78 15.11 0.09
C ILE A 196 -6.62 15.68 0.93
N LYS A 197 -5.69 14.82 1.37
CA LYS A 197 -4.53 15.22 2.17
C LYS A 197 -3.34 15.70 1.34
N GLY A 198 -3.45 15.76 0.01
CA GLY A 198 -2.35 16.11 -0.89
C GLY A 198 -1.19 15.11 -0.86
N LEU A 199 -1.47 13.86 -0.50
CA LEU A 199 -0.51 12.75 -0.40
C LEU A 199 -0.61 11.78 -1.57
N TYR A 200 -1.59 11.96 -2.45
CA TYR A 200 -1.82 11.03 -3.54
C TYR A 200 -0.70 11.12 -4.57
N VAL A 201 -0.06 9.99 -4.83
CA VAL A 201 0.90 9.82 -5.91
C VAL A 201 0.42 8.62 -6.72
N ASP A 202 -0.17 8.90 -7.87
CA ASP A 202 -0.57 7.86 -8.82
C ASP A 202 0.69 7.16 -9.35
N ASN A 203 0.68 5.82 -9.36
CA ASN A 203 1.80 5.02 -9.84
C ASN A 203 3.11 5.15 -9.04
N GLY A 204 3.04 5.22 -7.70
CA GLY A 204 4.17 4.77 -6.86
C GLY A 204 4.57 3.30 -7.12
N TYR A 205 3.77 2.58 -7.92
CA TYR A 205 4.09 1.32 -8.59
C TYR A 205 4.52 1.59 -10.05
N LYS A 206 5.82 1.71 -10.29
CA LYS A 206 6.39 1.42 -11.62
C LYS A 206 7.52 0.42 -11.45
#